data_AF-A0A938DCN9-F1
#
_entry.id   AF-A0A938DCN9-F1
#
_cell.length_a   1.000
_cell.length_b   1.000
_cell.length_c   1.000
_cell.angle_alpha   90.00
_cell.angle_beta   90.00
_cell.angle_gamma   90.00
#
_symmetry.space_group_name_H-M   'P 1'
#
loop_
_entity.id
_entity.type
_entity.pdbx_description
1 polymer ?
#
loop_
_entity_poly.entity_id
_entity_poly.type
_entity_poly.pdbx_seq_one_letter_code
_entity_poly.pdbx_strand_id
1 'polypeptide(L)'
;MSFWKAWRSWRRDAAAQPDPAMLAIAEAISRNLAILGLFVDSKQYGRGFFEIKASTSPRLITTPDGTEASGIALLLAGGYEPPTLVFEQINSLQRGLGRAMVEVVIAGVKERPGAFGRLRVNDLSPRLQDGRRWWEHVAAAHPEFEWVITHEEPFGSAPPT
;
A
#
# COMPACT_ATOMS: atom_id res chain seq x y z
N MET A 1 -3.10 -42.51 -3.63
CA MET A 1 -2.18 -41.82 -2.69
C MET A 1 -2.98 -40.81 -1.88
N SER A 2 -2.82 -40.84 -0.55
CA SER A 2 -3.81 -40.34 0.41
C SER A 2 -3.91 -38.81 0.53
N PHE A 3 -5.14 -38.30 0.48
CA PHE A 3 -5.58 -36.91 0.72
C PHE A 3 -5.01 -36.30 2.03
N TRP A 4 -4.62 -37.16 2.97
CA TRP A 4 -4.03 -36.80 4.25
C TRP A 4 -2.59 -36.27 4.17
N LYS A 5 -1.85 -36.49 3.07
CA LYS A 5 -0.52 -35.88 2.88
C LYS A 5 -0.58 -34.44 2.39
N ALA A 6 -1.61 -34.07 1.62
CA ALA A 6 -1.78 -32.71 1.10
C ALA A 6 -2.17 -31.72 2.22
N TRP A 7 -3.07 -32.14 3.13
CA TRP A 7 -3.52 -31.26 4.22
C TRP A 7 -2.42 -30.99 5.27
N ARG A 8 -1.50 -31.94 5.45
CA ARG A 8 -0.34 -31.82 6.35
C ARG A 8 0.75 -30.89 5.79
N SER A 9 0.76 -30.68 4.48
CA SER A 9 1.68 -29.72 3.83
C SER A 9 1.24 -28.27 4.07
N TRP A 10 -0.07 -27.99 4.00
CA TRP A 10 -0.59 -26.63 4.18
C TRP A 10 -0.47 -26.11 5.61
N ARG A 11 -0.56 -26.98 6.63
CA ARG A 11 -0.31 -26.59 8.04
C ARG A 11 1.17 -26.37 8.37
N ARG A 12 2.12 -26.78 7.50
CA ARG A 12 3.55 -26.51 7.71
C ARG A 12 3.98 -25.11 7.29
N ASP A 13 3.24 -24.46 6.40
CA ASP A 13 3.58 -23.11 5.93
C ASP A 13 3.03 -21.98 6.80
N ALA A 14 2.22 -22.30 7.81
CA ALA A 14 1.77 -21.35 8.84
C ALA A 14 2.87 -20.95 9.86
N ALA A 15 4.05 -21.59 9.78
CA ALA A 15 5.18 -21.38 10.69
C ALA A 15 6.42 -20.80 9.98
N ALA A 16 6.26 -20.28 8.77
CA ALA A 16 7.36 -19.66 8.07
C ALA A 16 7.45 -18.19 8.46
N GLN A 17 8.58 -17.82 9.06
CA GLN A 17 8.85 -16.44 9.47
C GLN A 17 8.79 -15.50 8.26
N PRO A 18 8.25 -14.28 8.42
CA PRO A 18 8.30 -13.27 7.38
C PRO A 18 9.75 -13.01 6.95
N ASP A 19 9.93 -12.59 5.69
CA ASP A 19 11.17 -11.96 5.29
C ASP A 19 11.48 -10.78 6.25
N PRO A 20 12.61 -10.80 6.98
CA PRO A 20 12.95 -9.76 7.94
C PRO A 20 13.00 -8.36 7.32
N ALA A 21 13.37 -8.24 6.04
CA ALA A 21 13.42 -6.95 5.37
C ALA A 21 12.01 -6.41 5.11
N MET A 22 11.09 -7.27 4.66
CA MET A 22 9.69 -6.89 4.43
C MET A 22 8.96 -6.58 5.73
N LEU A 23 9.24 -7.36 6.79
CA LEU A 23 8.72 -7.05 8.13
C LEU A 23 9.19 -5.67 8.59
N ALA A 24 10.48 -5.36 8.48
CA ALA A 24 11.01 -4.06 8.89
C ALA A 24 10.40 -2.90 8.09
N ILE A 25 10.17 -3.08 6.78
CA ILE A 25 9.47 -2.08 5.96
C ILE A 25 8.02 -1.90 6.41
N ALA A 26 7.29 -3.00 6.65
CA ALA A 26 5.90 -2.93 7.10
C ALA A 26 5.77 -2.24 8.47
N GLU A 27 6.69 -2.53 9.39
CA GLU A 27 6.79 -1.86 10.69
C GLU A 27 7.12 -0.37 10.55
N ALA A 28 8.08 -0.02 9.68
CA ALA A 28 8.44 1.37 9.40
C ALA A 28 7.25 2.18 8.87
N ILE A 29 6.57 1.66 7.85
CA ILE A 29 5.36 2.27 7.30
C ILE A 29 4.31 2.45 8.40
N SER A 30 4.05 1.40 9.18
CA SER A 30 3.02 1.42 10.23
C SER A 30 3.32 2.47 11.30
N ARG A 31 4.57 2.55 11.78
CA ARG A 31 5.00 3.58 12.72
C ARG A 31 4.85 4.98 12.14
N ASN A 32 5.29 5.20 10.90
CA ASN A 32 5.29 6.54 10.33
C ASN A 32 3.85 7.04 10.06
N LEU A 33 2.93 6.14 9.68
CA LEU A 33 1.50 6.44 9.60
C LEU A 33 0.89 6.77 10.97
N ALA A 34 1.30 6.05 12.03
CA ALA A 34 0.84 6.33 13.39
C ALA A 34 1.30 7.71 13.90
N ILE A 35 2.48 8.19 13.49
CA ILE A 35 2.98 9.55 13.82
C ILE A 35 2.06 10.64 13.26
N LEU A 36 1.34 10.37 12.15
CA LEU A 36 0.33 11.27 11.61
C LEU A 36 -1.00 11.27 12.41
N GLY A 37 -1.06 10.53 13.52
CA GLY A 37 -2.27 10.40 14.35
C GLY A 37 -3.30 9.43 13.79
N LEU A 38 -2.91 8.53 12.89
CA LEU A 38 -3.79 7.52 12.31
C LEU A 38 -3.86 6.27 13.20
N PHE A 39 -5.04 5.66 13.27
CA PHE A 39 -5.20 4.30 13.75
C PHE A 39 -4.69 3.34 12.67
N VAL A 40 -3.73 2.49 13.00
CA VAL A 40 -3.05 1.59 12.05
C VAL A 40 -3.30 0.14 12.40
N ASP A 41 -3.65 -0.67 11.41
CA ASP A 41 -3.70 -2.13 11.46
C ASP A 41 -2.76 -2.69 10.40
N SER A 42 -1.91 -3.64 10.79
CA SER A 42 -0.96 -4.31 9.92
C SER A 42 -1.10 -5.81 10.10
N LYS A 43 -1.43 -6.51 9.01
CA LYS A 43 -1.67 -7.96 8.99
C LYS A 43 -0.74 -8.63 8.02
N GLN A 44 -0.03 -9.64 8.51
CA GLN A 44 0.80 -10.49 7.68
C GLN A 44 -0.02 -11.66 7.11
N TYR A 45 0.13 -11.93 5.83
CA TYR A 45 -0.41 -13.11 5.15
C TYR A 45 0.71 -13.96 4.56
N GLY A 46 0.86 -15.18 5.10
CA GLY A 46 1.91 -16.10 4.66
C GLY A 46 3.31 -15.50 4.81
N ARG A 47 4.21 -15.82 3.88
CA ARG A 47 5.65 -15.46 4.00
C ARG A 47 6.02 -14.07 3.46
N GLY A 48 5.19 -13.48 2.61
CA GLY A 48 5.62 -12.37 1.75
C GLY A 48 4.55 -11.32 1.48
N PHE A 49 3.49 -11.25 2.27
CA PHE A 49 2.45 -10.25 2.08
C PHE A 49 2.11 -9.57 3.40
N PHE A 50 2.02 -8.24 3.39
CA PHE A 50 1.52 -7.43 4.48
C PHE A 50 0.41 -6.50 3.97
N GLU A 51 -0.77 -6.58 4.57
CA GLU A 51 -1.82 -5.58 4.40
C GLU A 51 -1.64 -4.53 5.50
N ILE A 52 -1.57 -3.25 5.11
CA ILE A 52 -1.47 -2.13 6.05
C ILE A 52 -2.63 -1.19 5.77
N LYS A 53 -3.45 -0.95 6.80
CA LYS A 53 -4.57 -0.02 6.75
C LYS A 53 -4.36 1.05 7.81
N ALA A 54 -4.54 2.30 7.44
CA ALA A 54 -4.51 3.41 8.38
C ALA A 54 -5.67 4.37 8.14
N SER A 55 -6.26 4.89 9.21
CA SER A 55 -7.42 5.79 9.13
C SER A 55 -7.43 6.80 10.28
N THR A 56 -8.02 7.97 10.05
CA THR A 56 -8.33 8.92 11.14
C THR A 56 -9.46 8.43 12.05
N SER A 57 -10.17 7.36 11.65
CA SER A 57 -11.22 6.71 12.44
C SER A 57 -10.74 5.36 12.97
N PRO A 58 -11.11 4.97 14.22
CA PRO A 58 -10.79 3.65 14.76
C PRO A 58 -11.50 2.50 14.02
N ARG A 59 -12.51 2.80 13.20
CA ARG A 59 -13.22 1.79 12.38
C ARG A 59 -12.46 1.42 11.08
N LEU A 60 -11.25 1.96 10.85
CA LEU A 60 -10.37 1.69 9.70
C LEU A 60 -11.09 1.79 8.35
N ILE A 61 -11.68 2.96 8.11
CA ILE A 61 -12.39 3.26 6.86
C ILE A 61 -11.38 3.84 5.86
N THR A 62 -11.24 3.20 4.70
CA THR A 62 -10.20 3.52 3.69
C THR A 62 -10.76 3.58 2.26
N THR A 63 -12.06 3.81 2.09
CA THR A 63 -12.68 3.87 0.75
C THR A 63 -12.37 5.18 0.02
N PRO A 64 -12.19 5.17 -1.32
CA PRO A 64 -11.94 6.36 -2.13
C PRO A 64 -13.01 7.46 -1.97
N ASP A 65 -14.27 7.09 -1.71
CA ASP A 65 -15.40 8.03 -1.54
C ASP A 65 -15.84 8.18 -0.07
N GLY A 66 -15.05 7.68 0.89
CA GLY A 66 -15.40 7.76 2.30
C GLY A 66 -15.48 9.22 2.78
N THR A 67 -16.65 9.69 3.17
CA THR A 67 -16.83 11.06 3.73
C THR A 67 -16.61 11.11 5.24
N GLU A 68 -16.44 9.96 5.89
CA GLU A 68 -16.36 9.84 7.34
C GLU A 68 -14.93 9.93 7.89
N ALA A 69 -13.94 9.49 7.11
CA ALA A 69 -12.55 9.45 7.56
C ALA A 69 -11.57 9.54 6.38
N SER A 70 -10.38 10.11 6.65
CA SER A 70 -9.24 9.94 5.76
C SER A 70 -8.60 8.59 6.02
N GLY A 71 -8.03 7.97 5.00
CA GLY A 71 -7.35 6.70 5.17
C GLY A 71 -6.56 6.25 3.96
N ILE A 72 -5.76 5.21 4.18
CA ILE A 72 -4.91 4.57 3.19
C ILE A 72 -4.90 3.06 3.42
N ALA A 73 -5.00 2.30 2.33
CA ALA A 73 -4.86 0.85 2.31
C ALA A 73 -3.72 0.46 1.36
N LEU A 74 -2.83 -0.39 1.86
CA LEU A 74 -1.61 -0.79 1.19
C LEU A 74 -1.46 -2.31 1.21
N LEU A 75 -0.88 -2.84 0.14
CA LEU A 75 -0.42 -4.23 0.07
C LEU A 75 1.08 -4.26 -0.25
N LEU A 76 1.89 -4.68 0.72
CA LEU A 76 3.32 -4.98 0.52
C LEU A 76 3.47 -6.44 0.11
N ALA A 77 3.74 -6.67 -1.16
CA ALA A 77 3.98 -7.98 -1.78
C ALA A 77 5.49 -8.23 -1.93
N GLY A 78 6.11 -8.74 -0.86
CA GLY A 78 7.50 -9.21 -0.84
C GLY A 78 7.74 -10.52 -1.58
N GLY A 79 6.69 -11.28 -1.90
CA GLY A 79 6.81 -12.49 -2.72
C GLY A 79 7.01 -12.26 -4.21
N TYR A 80 7.04 -11.00 -4.66
CA TYR A 80 7.27 -10.62 -6.06
C TYR A 80 8.73 -10.25 -6.29
N GLU A 81 9.18 -10.36 -7.54
CA GLU A 81 10.50 -9.91 -7.98
C GLU A 81 10.34 -8.78 -9.01
N PRO A 82 10.70 -7.52 -8.67
CA PRO A 82 11.08 -7.05 -7.35
C PRO A 82 9.90 -7.00 -6.36
N PRO A 83 10.18 -6.93 -5.04
CA PRO A 83 9.17 -6.64 -4.02
C PRO A 83 8.38 -5.38 -4.36
N THR A 84 7.07 -5.48 -4.25
CA THR A 84 6.13 -4.45 -4.74
C THR A 84 5.24 -3.94 -3.61
N LEU A 85 5.04 -2.62 -3.52
CA LEU A 85 4.03 -2.00 -2.64
C LEU A 85 2.93 -1.42 -3.53
N VAL A 86 1.70 -1.84 -3.28
CA VAL A 86 0.51 -1.37 -3.98
C VAL A 86 -0.22 -0.38 -3.09
N PHE A 87 -0.45 0.83 -3.60
CA PHE A 87 -1.42 1.76 -3.04
C PHE A 87 -2.80 1.35 -3.52
N GLU A 88 -3.50 0.55 -2.72
CA GLU A 88 -4.81 0.00 -3.08
C GLU A 88 -5.88 1.07 -3.03
N GLN A 89 -5.92 1.84 -1.93
CA GLN A 89 -6.85 2.92 -1.73
C GLN A 89 -6.19 4.05 -0.95
N ILE A 90 -6.53 5.29 -1.32
CA ILE A 90 -6.17 6.47 -0.55
C ILE A 90 -7.29 7.49 -0.67
N ASN A 91 -7.70 8.04 0.47
CA ASN A 91 -8.65 9.13 0.54
C ASN A 91 -8.24 10.11 1.64
N SER A 92 -8.47 11.39 1.40
CA SER A 92 -8.13 12.42 2.36
C SER A 92 -9.17 13.53 2.40
N LEU A 93 -9.77 13.71 3.56
CA LEU A 93 -10.74 14.76 3.88
C LEU A 93 -10.06 16.03 4.41
N GLN A 94 -8.79 15.92 4.82
CA GLN A 94 -8.02 17.02 5.36
C GLN A 94 -6.97 17.49 4.35
N ARG A 95 -6.89 18.81 4.15
CA ARG A 95 -5.94 19.38 3.21
C ARG A 95 -4.50 18.97 3.58
N GLY A 96 -3.83 18.31 2.65
CA GLY A 96 -2.42 17.91 2.79
C GLY A 96 -2.18 16.56 3.49
N LEU A 97 -3.16 15.98 4.19
CA LEU A 97 -2.98 14.71 4.89
C LEU A 97 -2.73 13.55 3.90
N GLY A 98 -3.42 13.51 2.77
CA GLY A 98 -3.17 12.51 1.72
C GLY A 98 -1.72 12.51 1.23
N ARG A 99 -1.15 13.71 1.05
CA ARG A 99 0.27 13.85 0.67
C ARG A 99 1.18 13.36 1.79
N ALA A 100 0.91 13.78 3.02
CA ALA A 100 1.68 13.33 4.18
C ALA A 100 1.67 11.79 4.33
N MET A 101 0.52 11.14 4.12
CA MET A 101 0.40 9.68 4.14
C MET A 101 1.31 9.01 3.09
N VAL A 102 1.35 9.53 1.87
CA VAL A 102 2.23 8.99 0.82
C VAL A 102 3.71 9.21 1.15
N GLU A 103 4.09 10.40 1.61
CA GLU A 103 5.47 10.71 2.00
C GLU A 103 5.98 9.78 3.10
N VAL A 104 5.18 9.54 4.14
CA VAL A 104 5.60 8.66 5.25
C VAL A 104 5.69 7.18 4.85
N VAL A 105 4.86 6.75 3.90
CA VAL A 105 4.92 5.41 3.32
C VAL A 105 6.20 5.25 2.50
N ILE A 106 6.51 6.23 1.64
CA ILE A 106 7.73 6.25 0.84
C ILE A 106 8.97 6.30 1.74
N ALA A 107 8.95 7.08 2.82
CA ALA A 107 10.02 7.08 3.81
C ALA A 107 10.19 5.70 4.46
N GLY A 108 9.09 5.00 4.76
CA GLY A 108 9.13 3.65 5.33
C GLY A 108 9.81 2.62 4.43
N VAL A 109 9.50 2.61 3.13
CA VAL A 109 10.19 1.70 2.18
C VAL A 109 11.67 2.04 2.01
N LYS A 110 12.05 3.32 2.18
CA LYS A 110 13.45 3.78 2.11
C LYS A 110 14.30 3.38 3.31
N GLU A 111 13.72 2.98 4.45
CA GLU A 111 14.50 2.54 5.62
C GLU A 111 15.37 1.31 5.32
N ARG A 112 15.07 0.56 4.26
CA ARG A 112 15.85 -0.60 3.79
C ARG A 112 16.24 -0.45 2.31
N PRO A 113 17.25 0.37 1.99
CA PRO A 113 17.71 0.53 0.61
C PRO A 113 18.10 -0.81 -0.01
N GLY A 114 17.63 -1.08 -1.24
CA GLY A 114 17.92 -2.30 -1.99
C GLY A 114 17.09 -3.52 -1.61
N ALA A 115 16.28 -3.48 -0.55
CA ALA A 115 15.37 -4.57 -0.20
C ALA A 115 14.01 -4.50 -0.92
N PHE A 116 13.71 -3.37 -1.56
CA PHE A 116 12.43 -3.06 -2.17
C PHE A 116 12.65 -2.39 -3.53
N GLY A 117 11.75 -2.63 -4.48
CA GLY A 117 11.95 -2.15 -5.86
C GLY A 117 10.78 -1.41 -6.50
N ARG A 118 9.52 -1.83 -6.30
CA ARG A 118 8.40 -1.34 -7.14
C ARG A 118 7.26 -0.70 -6.35
N LEU A 119 6.82 0.48 -6.77
CA LEU A 119 5.60 1.13 -6.30
C LEU A 119 4.52 1.04 -7.38
N ARG A 120 3.33 0.57 -7.02
CA ARG A 120 2.17 0.51 -7.92
C ARG A 120 1.02 1.34 -7.37
N VAL A 121 0.38 2.12 -8.24
CA VAL A 121 -0.82 2.88 -7.91
C VAL A 121 -1.77 2.94 -9.10
N ASN A 122 -3.07 2.89 -8.81
CA ASN A 122 -4.10 3.27 -9.78
C ASN A 122 -4.48 4.72 -9.57
N ASP A 123 -3.94 5.61 -10.39
CA ASP A 123 -4.06 7.06 -10.23
C ASP A 123 -5.37 7.59 -10.82
N LEU A 124 -6.31 7.90 -9.93
CA LEU A 124 -7.56 8.58 -10.26
C LEU A 124 -7.53 10.08 -9.95
N SER A 125 -6.38 10.63 -9.56
CA SER A 125 -6.24 12.05 -9.22
C SER A 125 -6.42 12.96 -10.45
N PRO A 126 -7.05 14.13 -10.33
CA PRO A 126 -7.24 15.02 -11.47
C PRO A 126 -5.90 15.46 -12.08
N ARG A 127 -5.91 15.78 -13.37
CA ARG A 127 -4.76 16.44 -14.01
C ARG A 127 -4.56 17.84 -13.41
N LEU A 128 -3.30 18.19 -13.18
CA LEU A 128 -2.87 19.50 -12.74
C LEU A 128 -2.66 20.44 -13.95
N GLN A 129 -2.31 21.69 -13.68
CA GLN A 129 -2.14 22.74 -14.70
C GLN A 129 -1.06 22.42 -15.75
N ASP A 130 -0.07 21.61 -15.38
CA ASP A 130 1.01 21.17 -16.26
C ASP A 130 0.64 19.92 -17.08
N GLY A 131 -0.62 19.49 -17.01
CA GLY A 131 -1.14 18.33 -17.71
C GLY A 131 -0.82 16.99 -17.04
N ARG A 132 0.01 16.97 -15.99
CA ARG A 132 0.39 15.76 -15.25
C ARG A 132 -0.57 15.49 -14.11
N ARG A 133 -0.73 14.22 -13.73
CA ARG A 133 -1.42 13.85 -12.49
C ARG A 133 -0.45 13.89 -11.31
N TRP A 134 -0.99 13.93 -10.10
CA TRP A 134 -0.16 14.12 -8.91
C TRP A 134 0.82 12.96 -8.68
N TRP A 135 0.43 11.70 -8.93
CA TRP A 135 1.34 10.57 -8.74
C TRP A 135 2.51 10.56 -9.72
N GLU A 136 2.35 11.15 -10.91
CA GLU A 136 3.47 11.31 -11.84
C GLU A 136 4.55 12.24 -11.26
N HIS A 137 4.15 13.28 -10.53
CA HIS A 137 5.09 14.14 -9.80
C HIS A 137 5.79 13.41 -8.67
N VAL A 138 5.06 12.61 -7.90
CA VAL A 138 5.63 11.77 -6.84
C VAL A 138 6.64 10.79 -7.42
N ALA A 139 6.32 10.15 -8.54
CA ALA A 139 7.23 9.23 -9.21
C ALA A 139 8.51 9.91 -9.71
N ALA A 140 8.39 11.12 -10.28
CA ALA A 140 9.55 11.89 -10.70
C ALA A 140 10.44 12.33 -9.52
N ALA A 141 9.87 12.53 -8.33
CA ALA A 141 10.62 12.87 -7.12
C ALA A 141 11.32 11.65 -6.47
N HIS A 142 10.96 10.44 -6.87
CA HIS A 142 11.51 9.19 -6.33
C HIS A 142 11.92 8.22 -7.45
N PRO A 143 12.91 8.59 -8.29
CA PRO A 143 13.34 7.79 -9.44
C PRO A 143 14.04 6.48 -9.05
N GLU A 144 14.38 6.28 -7.78
CA GLU A 144 14.99 5.05 -7.27
C GLU A 144 14.06 3.83 -7.26
N PHE A 145 12.75 4.04 -7.44
CA PHE A 145 11.77 2.95 -7.52
C PHE A 145 11.27 2.73 -8.94
N GLU A 146 10.94 1.48 -9.26
CA GLU A 146 10.14 1.16 -10.43
C GLU A 146 8.68 1.58 -10.17
N TRP A 147 8.16 2.50 -10.98
CA TRP A 147 6.79 3.00 -10.84
C TRP A 147 5.85 2.36 -11.86
N VAL A 148 4.74 1.81 -11.38
CA VAL A 148 3.63 1.33 -12.21
C VAL A 148 2.40 2.16 -11.88
N ILE A 149 2.11 3.16 -12.72
CA ILE A 149 0.95 4.05 -12.59
C ILE A 149 -0.09 3.65 -13.63
N THR A 150 -1.24 3.17 -13.19
CA THR A 150 -2.41 2.88 -14.04
C THR A 150 -3.49 3.95 -13.87
N HIS A 151 -4.49 3.96 -14.75
CA HIS A 151 -5.60 4.93 -14.74
C HIS A 151 -6.94 4.24 -14.99
N GLU A 152 -7.09 3.02 -14.45
CA GLU A 152 -8.26 2.17 -14.68
C GLU A 152 -9.43 2.65 -13.82
N GLU A 153 -10.58 2.94 -14.44
CA GLU A 153 -11.79 3.24 -13.69
C GLU A 153 -12.28 1.99 -12.94
N PRO A 154 -12.92 2.14 -11.76
CA PRO A 154 -13.52 1.01 -11.06
C PRO A 154 -14.51 0.27 -11.97
N PHE A 155 -14.50 -1.06 -11.93
CA PHE A 155 -15.49 -1.87 -12.64
C PHE A 155 -16.90 -1.44 -12.22
N GLY A 156 -17.68 -0.89 -13.16
CA GLY A 156 -19.06 -0.44 -12.93
C GLY A 156 -19.31 1.08 -13.05
N SER A 157 -18.29 1.90 -13.32
CA SER A 157 -18.48 3.29 -13.73
C SER A 157 -19.28 3.32 -15.04
N ALA A 158 -20.50 3.86 -15.01
CA ALA A 158 -21.28 4.08 -16.22
C ALA A 158 -20.50 5.02 -17.16
N PRO A 159 -20.54 4.82 -18.49
CA PRO A 159 -19.88 5.73 -19.40
C PRO A 159 -20.48 7.15 -19.24
N PRO A 160 -19.68 8.21 -19.38
CA PRO A 160 -20.20 9.56 -19.36
C PRO A 160 -21.21 9.73 -20.51
N THR A 161 -22.41 10.17 -20.17
CA THR A 161 -23.46 10.58 -21.12
C THR A 161 -23.10 11.88 -21.82
#